data_AF-A0A8S3DTF3-F1
#
_entry.id   AF-A0A8S3DTF3-F1
#
_cell.length_a   1.000
_cell.length_b   1.000
_cell.length_c   1.000
_cell.angle_alpha   90.00
_cell.angle_beta   90.00
_cell.angle_gamma   90.00
#
_symmetry.space_group_name_H-M   'P 1'
#
loop_
_entity.id
_entity.type
_entity.pdbx_description
1 polymer ?
#
loop_
_entity_poly.entity_id
_entity_poly.type
_entity_poly.pdbx_seq_one_letter_code
_entity_poly.pdbx_strand_id
1 'polypeptide(L)'
;MNFSFDFILFKKFCYLEFVPYVLQILGFLIESHPTGSTPLPEAYRILFQSILTPAFWDRSGNIPALSRLLQAYIEKGGENIVLEKLTIVLGIFQRLVSQSKVHDHEGFAILNSLVVHLPRIHLENYLKDIFVVIFTRLTKAKTQKLIKCIIIFFCYFVVKYGAQELITQVDNIQANMFQMVIDRLFLPELSKIDENDKKLCAIGVTHLLCDPIPMISGVYFVQLWLPLLQSLLQLFESSNELQTMSYAEKKKQAQEEAEDELLVGLDDTPDYTPAFSCLAFAKKPHIDIFSTSIPDARCHLAKCLQTLTASHPNQFLNLMKTGLSTEHLSHIQKYCSLANVTLI
;
A
#
# COMPACT_ATOMS: atom_id res chain seq x y z
N MET A 1 -14.41 -24.16 -30.29
CA MET A 1 -15.51 -23.55 -29.52
C MET A 1 -15.02 -22.19 -29.01
N ASN A 2 -15.32 -21.12 -29.74
CA ASN A 2 -15.04 -19.75 -29.29
C ASN A 2 -16.09 -19.39 -28.24
N PHE A 3 -15.73 -19.50 -26.97
CA PHE A 3 -16.49 -18.86 -25.89
C PHE A 3 -16.35 -17.35 -26.09
N SER A 4 -17.32 -16.72 -26.75
CA SER A 4 -17.35 -15.26 -26.76
C SER A 4 -17.71 -14.78 -25.36
N PHE A 5 -16.76 -14.12 -24.70
CA PHE A 5 -16.95 -13.47 -23.40
C PHE A 5 -18.11 -12.46 -23.41
N ASP A 6 -18.53 -11.99 -24.59
CA ASP A 6 -19.74 -11.19 -24.79
C ASP A 6 -21.01 -11.88 -24.26
N PHE A 7 -21.04 -13.21 -24.22
CA PHE A 7 -22.24 -13.96 -23.86
C PHE A 7 -22.53 -13.97 -22.34
N ILE A 8 -21.49 -13.84 -21.50
CA ILE A 8 -21.67 -13.79 -20.04
C ILE A 8 -21.86 -12.35 -19.56
N LEU A 9 -21.18 -11.38 -20.17
CA LEU A 9 -21.18 -10.00 -19.68
C LEU A 9 -22.23 -9.08 -20.34
N PHE A 10 -22.70 -9.35 -21.57
CA PHE A 10 -23.27 -8.28 -22.39
C PHE A 10 -24.69 -8.45 -22.96
N LYS A 11 -25.39 -9.59 -22.80
CA LYS A 11 -26.78 -9.70 -23.28
C LYS A 11 -27.74 -10.21 -22.21
N LYS A 12 -28.42 -9.25 -21.57
CA LYS A 12 -29.53 -9.38 -20.61
C LYS A 12 -29.16 -10.01 -19.27
N PHE A 13 -29.07 -9.18 -18.22
CA PHE A 13 -29.62 -9.44 -16.88
C PHE A 13 -29.48 -10.87 -16.30
N CYS A 14 -28.43 -11.63 -16.61
CA CYS A 14 -28.15 -12.89 -15.93
C CYS A 14 -27.45 -12.56 -14.61
N TYR A 15 -28.30 -12.34 -13.60
CA TYR A 15 -28.03 -12.15 -12.18
C TYR A 15 -26.78 -11.34 -11.88
N LEU A 16 -27.00 -10.03 -11.66
CA LEU A 16 -26.00 -9.06 -11.22
C LEU A 16 -25.20 -9.54 -10.00
N GLU A 17 -25.78 -10.45 -9.22
CA GLU A 17 -25.20 -11.20 -8.10
C GLU A 17 -23.97 -12.04 -8.48
N PHE A 18 -23.85 -12.52 -9.72
CA PHE A 18 -22.71 -13.34 -10.13
C PHE A 18 -21.51 -12.53 -10.64
N VAL A 19 -21.69 -11.24 -10.94
CA VAL A 19 -20.65 -10.39 -11.54
C VAL A 19 -19.37 -10.34 -10.68
N PRO A 20 -19.42 -10.11 -9.35
CA PRO A 20 -18.22 -10.12 -8.51
C PRO A 20 -17.46 -11.46 -8.55
N TYR A 21 -18.15 -12.58 -8.71
CA TYR A 21 -17.52 -13.90 -8.76
C TYR A 21 -16.84 -14.16 -10.10
N VAL A 22 -17.49 -13.76 -11.21
CA VAL A 22 -16.89 -13.84 -12.55
C VAL A 22 -15.61 -13.01 -12.60
N LEU A 23 -15.64 -11.80 -12.05
CA LEU A 23 -14.47 -10.91 -11.97
C LEU A 23 -13.33 -11.51 -11.13
N GLN A 24 -13.64 -12.16 -10.01
CA GLN A 24 -12.64 -12.86 -9.19
C GLN A 24 -11.98 -14.01 -9.95
N ILE A 25 -12.77 -14.81 -10.68
CA ILE A 25 -12.25 -15.91 -11.52
C ILE A 25 -11.36 -15.35 -12.62
N LEU A 26 -11.75 -14.26 -13.28
CA LEU A 26 -10.93 -13.61 -14.30
C LEU A 26 -9.60 -13.10 -13.75
N GLY A 27 -9.62 -12.49 -12.56
CA GLY A 27 -8.41 -12.03 -11.88
C GLY A 27 -7.46 -13.21 -11.62
N PHE A 28 -8.00 -14.31 -11.08
CA PHE A 28 -7.23 -15.53 -10.84
C PHE A 28 -6.65 -16.15 -12.12
N LEU A 29 -7.41 -16.16 -13.22
CA LEU A 29 -6.92 -16.65 -14.52
C LEU A 29 -5.74 -15.81 -15.03
N ILE A 30 -5.83 -14.49 -14.94
CA ILE A 30 -4.73 -13.58 -15.35
C ILE A 30 -3.50 -13.76 -14.45
N GLU A 31 -3.68 -13.86 -13.13
CA GLU A 31 -2.61 -14.12 -12.17
C GLU A 31 -1.85 -15.43 -12.47
N SER A 32 -2.56 -16.43 -13.01
CA SER A 32 -2.01 -17.73 -13.38
C SER A 32 -1.15 -17.71 -14.66
N HIS A 33 -1.16 -16.62 -15.43
CA HIS A 33 -0.28 -16.50 -16.59
C HIS A 33 1.20 -16.39 -16.17
N PRO A 34 2.12 -17.05 -16.89
CA PRO A 34 3.55 -16.95 -16.59
C PRO A 34 4.04 -15.51 -16.75
N THR A 35 4.80 -15.03 -15.78
CA THR A 35 5.42 -13.69 -15.84
C THR A 35 6.36 -13.61 -17.04
N GLY A 36 6.24 -12.55 -17.86
CA GLY A 36 7.06 -12.37 -19.06
C GLY A 36 6.54 -13.05 -20.33
N SER A 37 5.43 -13.80 -20.27
CA SER A 37 4.72 -14.30 -21.47
C SER A 37 3.77 -13.24 -22.02
N THR A 38 4.34 -12.15 -22.55
CA THR A 38 3.58 -11.15 -23.30
C THR A 38 3.55 -11.51 -24.80
N PRO A 39 2.44 -11.23 -25.50
CA PRO A 39 1.23 -10.52 -25.07
C PRO A 39 0.11 -11.43 -24.52
N LEU A 40 -0.71 -10.89 -23.60
CA LEU A 40 -2.00 -11.49 -23.26
C LEU A 40 -2.86 -11.67 -24.54
N PRO A 41 -3.67 -12.74 -24.62
CA PRO A 41 -4.63 -12.93 -25.70
C PRO A 41 -5.56 -11.71 -25.91
N GLU A 42 -5.94 -11.45 -27.16
CA GLU A 42 -6.76 -10.27 -27.53
C GLU A 42 -8.08 -10.16 -26.76
N ALA A 43 -8.69 -11.29 -26.40
CA ALA A 43 -9.89 -11.32 -25.57
C ALA A 43 -9.69 -10.62 -24.21
N TYR A 44 -8.51 -10.77 -23.58
CA TYR A 44 -8.19 -10.08 -22.32
C TYR A 44 -7.96 -8.58 -22.52
N ARG A 45 -7.47 -8.15 -23.69
CA ARG A 45 -7.33 -6.72 -24.02
C ARG A 45 -8.68 -6.03 -24.17
N ILE A 46 -9.62 -6.66 -24.87
CA ILE A 46 -11.00 -6.16 -25.02
C ILE A 46 -11.71 -6.12 -23.66
N LEU A 47 -11.52 -7.17 -22.86
CA LEU A 47 -12.05 -7.23 -21.49
C LEU A 47 -11.49 -6.10 -20.62
N PHE A 48 -10.18 -5.83 -20.70
CA PHE A 48 -9.55 -4.72 -19.98
C PHE A 48 -10.22 -3.37 -20.29
N GLN A 49 -10.49 -3.08 -21.56
CA GLN A 49 -11.18 -1.84 -21.95
C GLN A 49 -12.59 -1.76 -21.36
N SER A 50 -13.29 -2.88 -21.29
CA SER A 50 -14.66 -2.96 -20.78
C SER A 50 -14.73 -2.73 -19.27
N ILE A 51 -13.83 -3.33 -18.49
CA ILE A 51 -13.81 -3.20 -17.01
C ILE A 51 -13.41 -1.80 -16.54
N LEU A 52 -12.79 -0.98 -17.40
CA LEU A 52 -12.45 0.41 -17.08
C LEU A 52 -13.64 1.38 -17.24
N THR A 53 -14.77 0.92 -17.77
CA THR A 53 -15.95 1.78 -17.92
C THR A 53 -16.58 2.08 -16.55
N PRO A 54 -17.02 3.34 -16.29
CA PRO A 54 -17.52 3.76 -14.98
C PRO A 54 -18.63 2.85 -14.41
N ALA A 55 -19.52 2.38 -15.29
CA ALA A 55 -20.66 1.54 -14.93
C ALA A 55 -20.31 0.27 -14.14
N PHE A 56 -19.12 -0.32 -14.36
CA PHE A 56 -18.69 -1.48 -13.58
C PHE A 56 -18.37 -1.14 -12.13
N TRP A 57 -17.86 0.06 -11.89
CA TRP A 57 -17.34 0.52 -10.61
C TRP A 57 -18.40 1.20 -9.74
N ASP A 58 -19.58 1.51 -10.29
CA ASP A 58 -20.67 2.18 -9.55
C ASP A 58 -21.32 1.25 -8.51
N ARG A 59 -21.11 -0.06 -8.63
CA ARG A 59 -21.62 -1.04 -7.67
C ARG A 59 -20.54 -1.42 -6.67
N SER A 60 -20.75 -1.07 -5.41
CA SER A 60 -19.84 -1.37 -4.29
C SER A 60 -19.44 -2.85 -4.22
N GLY A 61 -20.38 -3.77 -4.42
CA GLY A 61 -20.13 -5.22 -4.43
C GLY A 61 -19.15 -5.72 -5.50
N ASN A 62 -18.97 -4.96 -6.60
CA ASN A 62 -18.00 -5.30 -7.64
C ASN A 62 -16.59 -4.80 -7.33
N ILE A 63 -16.46 -3.73 -6.54
CA ILE A 63 -15.20 -2.97 -6.38
C ILE A 63 -14.03 -3.85 -5.92
N PRO A 64 -14.16 -4.73 -4.92
CA PRO A 64 -13.03 -5.57 -4.50
C PRO A 64 -12.56 -6.53 -5.60
N ALA A 65 -13.50 -7.10 -6.37
CA ALA A 65 -13.17 -7.98 -7.48
C ALA A 65 -12.51 -7.23 -8.65
N LEU A 66 -13.01 -6.03 -8.97
CA LEU A 66 -12.47 -5.17 -10.02
C LEU A 66 -11.07 -4.66 -9.68
N SER A 67 -10.88 -4.19 -8.45
CA SER A 67 -9.58 -3.75 -7.95
C SER A 67 -8.53 -4.83 -8.11
N ARG A 68 -8.85 -6.06 -7.67
CA ARG A 68 -7.94 -7.20 -7.85
C ARG A 68 -7.68 -7.52 -9.31
N LEU A 69 -8.71 -7.57 -10.14
CA LEU A 69 -8.57 -7.84 -11.56
C LEU A 69 -7.66 -6.79 -12.23
N LEU A 70 -7.82 -5.52 -11.87
CA LEU A 70 -6.99 -4.42 -12.36
C LEU A 70 -5.52 -4.56 -11.91
N GLN A 71 -5.27 -4.93 -10.65
CA GLN A 71 -3.92 -5.26 -10.18
C GLN A 71 -3.30 -6.42 -10.99
N ALA A 72 -4.08 -7.46 -11.30
CA ALA A 72 -3.61 -8.58 -12.12
C ALA A 72 -3.22 -8.13 -13.54
N TYR A 73 -4.00 -7.23 -14.16
CA TYR A 73 -3.62 -6.61 -15.44
C TYR A 73 -2.37 -5.75 -15.32
N ILE A 74 -2.18 -5.01 -14.24
CA ILE A 74 -0.98 -4.21 -14.01
C ILE A 74 0.26 -5.10 -13.88
N GLU A 75 0.13 -6.22 -13.18
CA GLU A 75 1.22 -7.18 -12.94
C GLU A 75 1.56 -8.03 -14.18
N LYS A 76 0.53 -8.49 -14.93
CA LYS A 76 0.68 -9.53 -15.96
C LYS A 76 0.29 -9.09 -17.38
N GLY A 77 -0.43 -7.98 -17.51
CA GLY A 77 -1.03 -7.55 -18.78
C GLY A 77 -0.01 -7.09 -19.83
N GLY A 78 1.20 -6.78 -19.40
CA GLY A 78 2.20 -6.14 -20.24
C GLY A 78 2.01 -4.63 -20.21
N GLU A 79 3.15 -3.95 -20.14
CA GLU A 79 3.26 -2.52 -19.91
C GLU A 79 2.38 -1.69 -20.85
N ASN A 80 2.39 -1.98 -22.16
CA ASN A 80 1.65 -1.21 -23.16
C ASN A 80 0.14 -1.14 -22.92
N ILE A 81 -0.50 -2.24 -22.47
CA ILE A 81 -1.95 -2.26 -22.24
C ILE A 81 -2.33 -1.26 -21.15
N VAL A 82 -1.53 -1.21 -20.08
CA VAL A 82 -1.77 -0.36 -18.92
C VAL A 82 -1.43 1.09 -19.27
N LEU A 83 -0.31 1.32 -19.97
CA LEU A 83 0.13 2.67 -20.34
C LEU A 83 -0.90 3.40 -21.22
N GLU A 84 -1.51 2.72 -22.19
CA GLU A 84 -2.56 3.31 -23.04
C GLU A 84 -3.79 3.79 -22.25
N LYS A 85 -4.00 3.25 -21.06
CA LYS A 85 -5.16 3.54 -20.20
C LYS A 85 -4.78 4.11 -18.84
N LEU A 86 -3.52 4.52 -18.64
CA LEU A 86 -2.98 4.91 -17.34
C LEU A 86 -3.79 6.05 -16.70
N THR A 87 -4.16 7.07 -17.46
CA THR A 87 -4.98 8.19 -16.97
C THR A 87 -6.35 7.72 -16.46
N ILE A 88 -6.96 6.72 -17.10
CA ILE A 88 -8.25 6.15 -16.67
C ILE A 88 -8.06 5.36 -15.38
N VAL A 89 -7.00 4.56 -15.29
CA VAL A 89 -6.65 3.81 -14.08
C VAL A 89 -6.40 4.75 -12.89
N LEU A 90 -5.67 5.85 -13.10
CA LEU A 90 -5.46 6.87 -12.08
C LEU A 90 -6.75 7.60 -11.71
N GLY A 91 -7.65 7.82 -12.67
CA GLY A 91 -8.99 8.34 -12.41
C GLY A 91 -9.83 7.42 -11.52
N ILE A 92 -9.74 6.09 -11.72
CA ILE A 92 -10.37 5.10 -10.85
C ILE A 92 -9.78 5.15 -9.44
N PHE A 93 -8.45 5.19 -9.29
CA PHE A 93 -7.80 5.39 -7.99
C PHE A 93 -8.32 6.65 -7.29
N GLN A 94 -8.32 7.78 -8.00
CA GLN A 94 -8.78 9.06 -7.45
C GLN A 94 -10.24 8.97 -7.01
N ARG A 95 -11.09 8.31 -7.80
CA ARG A 95 -12.52 8.11 -7.49
C ARG A 95 -12.70 7.30 -6.22
N LEU A 96 -12.05 6.13 -6.13
CA LEU A 96 -12.15 5.23 -4.98
C LEU A 96 -11.70 5.91 -3.69
N VAL A 97 -10.56 6.60 -3.73
CA VAL A 97 -10.02 7.30 -2.55
C VAL A 97 -10.82 8.55 -2.21
N SER A 98 -11.33 9.31 -3.19
CA SER A 98 -11.99 10.59 -2.91
C SER A 98 -13.45 10.45 -2.46
N GLN A 99 -14.15 9.44 -2.96
CA GLN A 99 -15.61 9.32 -2.78
C GLN A 99 -16.01 8.43 -1.60
N SER A 100 -15.22 7.40 -1.26
CA SER A 100 -15.65 6.40 -0.28
C SER A 100 -14.54 6.03 0.71
N LYS A 101 -14.84 6.17 2.01
CA LYS A 101 -13.98 5.67 3.11
C LYS A 101 -13.86 4.15 3.10
N VAL A 102 -14.90 3.46 2.61
CA VAL A 102 -14.97 2.00 2.56
C VAL A 102 -13.89 1.47 1.61
N HIS A 103 -13.77 2.09 0.44
CA HIS A 103 -12.94 1.61 -0.66
C HIS A 103 -11.54 2.23 -0.73
N ASP A 104 -11.12 3.01 0.29
CA ASP A 104 -9.78 3.60 0.36
C ASP A 104 -8.69 2.54 0.05
N HIS A 105 -8.75 1.40 0.75
CA HIS A 105 -7.79 0.30 0.59
C HIS A 105 -7.72 -0.27 -0.84
N GLU A 106 -8.82 -0.29 -1.58
CA GLU A 106 -8.85 -0.78 -2.96
C GLU A 106 -8.17 0.20 -3.91
N GLY A 107 -8.41 1.51 -3.73
CA GLY A 107 -7.70 2.55 -4.46
C GLY A 107 -6.18 2.48 -4.22
N PHE A 108 -5.77 2.34 -2.96
CA PHE A 108 -4.35 2.20 -2.62
C PHE A 108 -3.75 0.88 -3.13
N ALA A 109 -4.50 -0.22 -3.17
CA ALA A 109 -4.01 -1.48 -3.74
C ALA A 109 -3.70 -1.35 -5.25
N ILE A 110 -4.55 -0.65 -6.01
CA ILE A 110 -4.28 -0.31 -7.42
C ILE A 110 -3.03 0.57 -7.52
N LEU A 111 -2.94 1.62 -6.71
CA LEU A 111 -1.80 2.55 -6.75
C LEU A 111 -0.48 1.86 -6.38
N ASN A 112 -0.47 1.00 -5.36
CA ASN A 112 0.69 0.20 -4.98
C ASN A 112 1.12 -0.70 -6.15
N SER A 113 0.18 -1.35 -6.83
CA SER A 113 0.45 -2.17 -8.01
C SER A 113 1.11 -1.36 -9.13
N LEU A 114 0.65 -0.13 -9.39
CA LEU A 114 1.26 0.76 -10.39
C LEU A 114 2.72 1.07 -10.02
N VAL A 115 2.99 1.48 -8.77
CA VAL A 115 4.35 1.81 -8.31
C VAL A 115 5.29 0.59 -8.33
N VAL A 116 4.77 -0.60 -8.04
CA VAL A 116 5.59 -1.82 -7.97
C VAL A 116 5.97 -2.34 -9.35
N HIS A 117 5.07 -2.26 -10.33
CA HIS A 117 5.19 -2.95 -11.61
C HIS A 117 5.44 -2.04 -12.82
N LEU A 118 5.12 -0.75 -12.76
CA LEU A 118 5.44 0.17 -13.85
C LEU A 118 6.81 0.83 -13.64
N PRO A 119 7.59 1.02 -14.71
CA PRO A 119 8.78 1.86 -14.65
C PRO A 119 8.45 3.29 -14.22
N ARG A 120 9.32 3.85 -13.36
CA ARG A 120 9.17 5.19 -12.76
C ARG A 120 8.81 6.27 -13.80
N ILE A 121 9.49 6.26 -14.95
CA ILE A 121 9.35 7.24 -16.03
C ILE A 121 7.89 7.45 -16.48
N HIS A 122 7.05 6.42 -16.38
CA HIS A 122 5.65 6.51 -16.79
C HIS A 122 4.75 7.16 -15.72
N LEU A 123 5.15 7.12 -14.45
CA LEU A 123 4.38 7.70 -13.34
C LEU A 123 4.87 9.09 -12.92
N GLU A 124 6.09 9.49 -13.28
CA GLU A 124 6.72 10.76 -12.87
C GLU A 124 5.82 11.99 -13.05
N ASN A 125 5.19 12.12 -14.22
CA ASN A 125 4.32 13.26 -14.53
C ASN A 125 3.02 13.31 -13.72
N TYR A 126 2.67 12.20 -13.06
CA TYR A 126 1.43 12.06 -12.28
C TYR A 126 1.67 12.08 -10.77
N LEU A 127 2.93 11.96 -10.31
CA LEU A 127 3.24 11.84 -8.88
C LEU A 127 2.70 13.02 -8.08
N LYS A 128 2.87 14.25 -8.57
CA LYS A 128 2.35 15.45 -7.88
C LYS A 128 0.84 15.36 -7.66
N ASP A 129 0.08 15.00 -8.70
CA ASP A 129 -1.38 14.92 -8.63
C ASP A 129 -1.83 13.77 -7.71
N ILE A 130 -1.15 12.62 -7.76
CA ILE A 130 -1.39 11.49 -6.85
C ILE A 130 -1.25 11.93 -5.39
N PHE A 131 -0.16 12.62 -5.05
CA PHE A 131 0.07 13.08 -3.68
C PHE A 131 -0.94 14.16 -3.26
N VAL A 132 -1.32 15.07 -4.16
CA VAL A 132 -2.38 16.05 -3.91
C VAL A 132 -3.71 15.36 -3.62
N VAL A 133 -4.09 14.32 -4.36
CA VAL A 133 -5.30 13.53 -4.09
C VAL A 133 -5.24 12.91 -2.69
N ILE A 134 -4.13 12.25 -2.34
CA ILE A 134 -3.93 11.62 -1.03
C ILE A 134 -4.06 12.64 0.11
N PHE A 135 -3.36 13.78 0.03
CA PHE A 135 -3.38 14.77 1.10
C PHE A 135 -4.69 15.56 1.17
N THR A 136 -5.35 15.79 0.03
CA THR A 136 -6.70 16.37 0.00
C THR A 136 -7.68 15.45 0.73
N ARG A 137 -7.59 14.14 0.46
CA ARG A 137 -8.43 13.14 1.13
C ARG A 137 -8.16 13.07 2.64
N LEU A 138 -6.88 13.07 3.03
CA LEU A 138 -6.45 13.07 4.42
C LEU A 138 -6.97 14.29 5.19
N THR A 139 -7.00 15.46 4.54
CA THR A 139 -7.50 16.72 5.12
C THR A 139 -9.02 16.71 5.26
N LYS A 140 -9.74 16.17 4.27
CA LYS A 140 -11.22 16.16 4.26
C LYS A 140 -11.82 15.18 5.29
N ALA A 141 -11.29 13.96 5.38
CA ALA A 141 -11.82 12.97 6.33
C ALA A 141 -10.77 11.91 6.70
N LYS A 142 -9.99 12.20 7.75
CA LYS A 142 -8.98 11.28 8.28
C LYS A 142 -9.64 10.04 8.92
N THR A 143 -9.20 8.84 8.54
CA THR A 143 -9.57 7.57 9.18
C THR A 143 -8.30 6.75 9.46
N GLN A 144 -8.32 5.84 10.44
CA GLN A 144 -7.16 4.98 10.72
C GLN A 144 -6.80 4.09 9.53
N LYS A 145 -7.82 3.51 8.88
CA LYS A 145 -7.68 2.72 7.64
C LYS A 145 -6.95 3.49 6.54
N LEU A 146 -7.33 4.75 6.30
CA LEU A 146 -6.67 5.61 5.33
C LEU A 146 -5.19 5.85 5.68
N ILE A 147 -4.88 6.13 6.95
CA ILE A 147 -3.50 6.36 7.39
C ILE A 147 -2.64 5.11 7.17
N LYS A 148 -3.14 3.92 7.52
CA LYS A 148 -2.44 2.65 7.25
C LYS A 148 -2.14 2.49 5.76
N CYS A 149 -3.12 2.74 4.89
CA CYS A 149 -2.94 2.65 3.44
C CYS A 149 -1.88 3.64 2.92
N ILE A 150 -1.87 4.88 3.45
CA ILE A 150 -0.87 5.90 3.09
C ILE A 150 0.54 5.47 3.54
N ILE A 151 0.69 4.96 4.77
CA ILE A 151 1.98 4.46 5.27
C ILE A 151 2.52 3.35 4.38
N ILE A 152 1.67 2.37 4.05
CA ILE A 152 2.03 1.25 3.17
C ILE A 152 2.45 1.75 1.78
N PHE A 153 1.68 2.66 1.19
CA PHE A 153 2.02 3.28 -0.08
C PHE A 153 3.36 4.01 -0.05
N PHE A 154 3.61 4.83 0.98
CA PHE A 154 4.89 5.51 1.13
C PHE A 154 6.05 4.52 1.32
N CYS A 155 5.84 3.39 1.99
CA CYS A 155 6.87 2.35 2.10
C CYS A 155 7.15 1.68 0.74
N TYR A 156 6.13 1.36 -0.06
CA TYR A 156 6.33 0.90 -1.44
C TYR A 156 7.07 1.94 -2.29
N PHE A 157 6.69 3.22 -2.17
CA PHE A 157 7.32 4.32 -2.90
C PHE A 157 8.81 4.45 -2.55
N VAL A 158 9.16 4.43 -1.26
CA VAL A 158 10.54 4.51 -0.77
C VAL A 158 11.38 3.37 -1.31
N VAL A 159 10.83 2.16 -1.27
CA VAL A 159 11.52 0.95 -1.74
C VAL A 159 11.79 1.01 -3.24
N LYS A 160 10.84 1.54 -4.03
CA LYS A 160 10.91 1.54 -5.49
C LYS A 160 11.64 2.74 -6.07
N TYR A 161 11.44 3.93 -5.49
CA TYR A 161 11.95 5.19 -6.02
C TYR A 161 12.95 5.89 -5.11
N GLY A 162 13.13 5.41 -3.88
CA GLY A 162 14.08 5.93 -2.90
C GLY A 162 13.46 6.86 -1.86
N ALA A 163 14.04 6.86 -0.66
CA ALA A 163 13.61 7.70 0.45
C ALA A 163 13.77 9.20 0.18
N GLN A 164 14.85 9.59 -0.49
CA GLN A 164 15.12 10.98 -0.86
C GLN A 164 13.99 11.54 -1.73
N GLU A 165 13.53 10.76 -2.72
CA GLU A 165 12.47 11.16 -3.63
C GLU A 165 11.15 11.38 -2.88
N LEU A 166 10.81 10.52 -1.91
CA LEU A 166 9.58 10.71 -1.12
C LEU A 166 9.60 12.06 -0.40
N ILE A 167 10.70 12.39 0.29
CA ILE A 167 10.84 13.66 1.01
C ILE A 167 10.69 14.83 0.04
N THR A 168 11.38 14.77 -1.11
CA THR A 168 11.29 15.81 -2.14
C THR A 168 9.87 15.99 -2.67
N GLN A 169 9.16 14.91 -3.01
CA GLN A 169 7.78 15.00 -3.52
C GLN A 169 6.82 15.59 -2.49
N VAL A 170 6.95 15.20 -1.22
CA VAL A 170 6.11 15.73 -0.14
C VAL A 170 6.40 17.21 0.13
N ASP A 171 7.68 17.60 0.26
CA ASP A 171 8.06 18.98 0.57
C ASP A 171 7.84 19.94 -0.61
N ASN A 172 7.80 19.44 -1.84
CA ASN A 172 7.43 20.22 -3.02
C ASN A 172 5.95 20.66 -3.02
N ILE A 173 5.08 19.98 -2.27
CA ILE A 173 3.68 20.39 -2.10
C ILE A 173 3.60 21.53 -1.09
N GLN A 174 4.28 21.39 0.04
CA GLN A 174 4.40 22.41 1.06
C GLN A 174 5.70 22.20 1.85
N ALA A 175 6.44 23.29 2.10
CA ALA A 175 7.68 23.22 2.87
C ALA A 175 7.46 22.61 4.27
N ASN A 176 8.36 21.71 4.67
CA ASN A 176 8.32 20.97 5.94
C ASN A 176 7.09 20.05 6.11
N MET A 177 6.38 19.73 5.02
CA MET A 177 5.23 18.84 5.07
C MET A 177 5.64 17.40 5.41
N PHE A 178 6.87 16.99 5.06
CA PHE A 178 7.38 15.67 5.41
C PHE A 178 7.44 15.44 6.93
N GLN A 179 7.81 16.46 7.69
CA GLN A 179 7.77 16.40 9.15
C GLN A 179 6.35 16.12 9.66
N MET A 180 5.35 16.84 9.13
CA MET A 180 3.95 16.62 9.51
C MET A 180 3.47 15.20 9.16
N VAL A 181 3.95 14.63 8.06
CA VAL A 181 3.67 13.24 7.67
C VAL A 181 4.22 12.27 8.70
N ILE A 182 5.48 12.43 9.13
CA ILE A 182 6.06 11.57 10.16
C ILE A 182 5.29 11.69 11.48
N ASP A 183 5.12 12.92 11.98
CA ASP A 183 4.53 13.18 13.29
C ASP A 183 3.06 12.76 13.39
N ARG A 184 2.27 12.96 12.32
CA ARG A 184 0.81 12.76 12.36
C ARG A 184 0.33 11.44 11.76
N LEU A 185 1.19 10.73 11.03
CA LEU A 185 0.87 9.47 10.37
C LEU A 185 1.75 8.33 10.88
N PHE A 186 3.06 8.39 10.66
CA PHE A 186 3.96 7.28 11.00
C PHE A 186 4.02 7.03 12.50
N LEU A 187 4.42 8.03 13.30
CA LEU A 187 4.60 7.84 14.74
C LEU A 187 3.36 7.26 15.47
N PRO A 188 2.12 7.73 15.22
CA PRO A 188 0.94 7.21 15.92
C PRO A 188 0.40 5.87 15.41
N GLU A 189 0.64 5.51 14.14
CA GLU A 189 -0.04 4.37 13.50
C GLU A 189 0.90 3.26 13.00
N LEU A 190 2.21 3.48 12.95
CA LEU A 190 3.17 2.49 12.42
C LEU A 190 3.11 1.16 13.19
N SER A 191 3.08 1.18 14.52
CA SER A 191 3.02 -0.04 15.35
C SER A 191 1.72 -0.83 15.21
N LYS A 192 0.68 -0.22 14.61
CA LYS A 192 -0.64 -0.82 14.38
C LYS A 192 -0.81 -1.43 12.99
N ILE A 193 0.23 -1.41 12.17
CA ILE A 193 0.21 -2.05 10.84
C ILE A 193 0.03 -3.56 10.98
N ASP A 194 -0.72 -4.15 10.05
CA ASP A 194 -1.09 -5.56 10.06
C ASP A 194 0.12 -6.42 9.67
N GLU A 195 0.22 -7.65 10.19
CA GLU A 195 1.39 -8.53 10.00
C GLU A 195 1.87 -8.69 8.56
N ASN A 196 0.94 -8.77 7.61
CA ASN A 196 1.27 -8.95 6.20
C ASN A 196 2.15 -7.81 5.67
N ASP A 197 1.87 -6.58 6.12
CA ASP A 197 2.57 -5.36 5.66
C ASP A 197 3.71 -4.95 6.60
N LYS A 198 3.82 -5.51 7.80
CA LYS A 198 4.86 -5.15 8.79
C LYS A 198 6.26 -5.22 8.20
N LYS A 199 6.57 -6.27 7.44
CA LYS A 199 7.90 -6.45 6.83
C LYS A 199 8.23 -5.33 5.84
N LEU A 200 7.29 -5.00 4.96
CA LEU A 200 7.43 -3.91 4.00
C LEU A 200 7.62 -2.57 4.73
N CYS A 201 6.77 -2.28 5.71
CA CYS A 201 6.85 -1.04 6.46
C CYS A 201 8.17 -0.92 7.24
N ALA A 202 8.64 -2.01 7.83
CA ALA A 202 9.93 -2.04 8.52
C ALA A 202 11.09 -1.72 7.57
N ILE A 203 11.11 -2.31 6.37
CA ILE A 203 12.15 -2.04 5.37
C ILE A 203 12.04 -0.60 4.86
N GLY A 204 10.83 -0.13 4.50
CA GLY A 204 10.61 1.23 4.03
C GLY A 204 11.03 2.30 5.04
N VAL A 205 10.69 2.11 6.32
CA VAL A 205 11.11 3.03 7.39
C VAL A 205 12.61 2.94 7.67
N THR A 206 13.22 1.76 7.56
CA THR A 206 14.68 1.60 7.64
C THR A 206 15.38 2.46 6.59
N HIS A 207 14.90 2.41 5.34
CA HIS A 207 15.43 3.23 4.25
C HIS A 207 15.20 4.73 4.49
N LEU A 208 14.04 5.12 5.03
CA LEU A 208 13.78 6.52 5.42
C LEU A 208 14.75 7.04 6.49
N LEU A 209 15.21 6.19 7.41
CA LEU A 209 16.15 6.55 8.46
C LEU A 209 17.60 6.60 7.97
N CYS A 210 17.98 5.71 7.05
CA CYS A 210 19.39 5.44 6.73
C CYS A 210 19.87 6.00 5.39
N ASP A 211 18.98 6.30 4.45
CA ASP A 211 19.36 6.67 3.08
C ASP A 211 19.33 8.19 2.80
N PRO A 212 18.28 8.97 3.19
CA PRO A 212 18.13 10.32 2.68
C PRO A 212 18.94 11.35 3.49
N ILE A 213 19.64 12.24 2.79
CA ILE A 213 20.47 13.30 3.38
C ILE A 213 19.69 14.15 4.41
N PRO A 214 18.43 14.57 4.13
CA PRO A 214 17.62 15.32 5.10
C PRO A 214 17.47 14.66 6.48
N MET A 215 17.50 13.31 6.54
CA MET A 215 17.38 12.54 7.78
C MET A 215 18.72 12.22 8.43
N ILE A 216 19.84 12.31 7.69
CA ILE A 216 21.18 11.97 8.19
C ILE A 216 21.90 13.20 8.74
N SER A 217 21.90 14.28 7.96
CA SER A 217 22.65 15.52 8.25
C SER A 217 21.87 16.79 7.92
N GLY A 218 20.60 16.67 7.57
CA GLY A 218 19.75 17.80 7.21
C GLY A 218 18.77 18.23 8.31
N VAL A 219 17.76 19.01 7.88
CA VAL A 219 16.80 19.71 8.74
C VAL A 219 15.95 18.78 9.62
N TYR A 220 15.78 17.52 9.22
CA TYR A 220 14.91 16.56 9.90
C TYR A 220 15.64 15.65 10.89
N PHE A 221 16.97 15.57 10.83
CA PHE A 221 17.76 14.63 11.62
C PHE A 221 17.47 14.73 13.12
N VAL A 222 17.56 15.93 13.70
CA VAL A 222 17.42 16.12 15.16
C VAL A 222 15.99 15.83 15.64
N GLN A 223 14.99 16.13 14.82
CA GLN A 223 13.59 16.10 15.24
C GLN A 223 12.93 14.74 14.98
N LEU A 224 13.26 14.07 13.87
CA LEU A 224 12.51 12.91 13.38
C LEU A 224 13.25 11.59 13.50
N TRP A 225 14.59 11.60 13.46
CA TRP A 225 15.36 10.35 13.36
C TRP A 225 15.16 9.43 14.56
N LEU A 226 15.29 9.97 15.78
CA LEU A 226 15.14 9.18 17.01
C LEU A 226 13.69 8.72 17.25
N PRO A 227 12.65 9.58 17.17
CA PRO A 227 11.27 9.13 17.32
C PRO A 227 10.85 8.08 16.29
N LEU A 228 11.29 8.23 15.04
CA LEU A 228 10.97 7.27 13.99
C LEU A 228 11.68 5.93 14.20
N LEU A 229 12.93 5.93 14.67
CA LEU A 229 13.62 4.70 15.07
C LEU A 229 12.89 4.00 16.23
N GLN A 230 12.46 4.74 17.26
CA GLN A 230 11.68 4.16 18.36
C GLN A 230 10.38 3.52 17.87
N SER A 231 9.65 4.20 16.97
CA SER A 231 8.44 3.68 16.36
C SER A 231 8.70 2.41 15.53
N LEU A 232 9.83 2.35 14.82
CA LEU A 232 10.27 1.16 14.10
C LEU A 232 10.60 -0.01 15.04
N LEU A 233 11.24 0.24 16.17
CA LEU A 233 11.50 -0.81 17.17
C LEU A 233 10.19 -1.33 17.77
N GLN A 234 9.24 -0.45 18.06
CA GLN A 234 7.90 -0.84 18.51
C GLN A 234 7.14 -1.65 17.46
N LEU A 235 7.33 -1.38 16.17
CA LEU A 235 6.75 -2.19 15.09
C LEU A 235 7.29 -3.63 15.10
N PHE A 236 8.58 -3.83 15.38
CA PHE A 236 9.17 -5.17 15.44
C PHE A 236 8.72 -5.98 16.65
N GLU A 237 8.50 -5.30 17.76
CA GLU A 237 8.15 -5.93 19.04
C GLU A 237 6.64 -5.92 19.31
N SER A 238 5.83 -5.24 18.47
CA SER A 238 4.39 -5.35 18.55
C SER A 238 3.97 -6.78 18.22
N SER A 239 3.71 -7.57 19.26
CA SER A 239 3.10 -8.88 19.10
C SER A 239 1.65 -8.71 18.62
N ASN A 240 1.16 -9.69 17.86
CA ASN A 240 -0.25 -9.75 17.45
C ASN A 240 -1.25 -9.77 18.62
N GLU A 241 -0.81 -10.01 19.85
CA GLU A 241 -1.67 -10.05 21.02
C GLU A 241 -2.23 -8.68 21.39
N LEU A 242 -1.52 -7.59 21.06
CA LEU A 242 -2.06 -6.22 21.19
C LEU A 242 -2.99 -5.83 20.03
N GLN A 243 -3.02 -6.62 18.95
CA GLN A 243 -3.93 -6.48 17.81
C GLN A 243 -5.11 -7.46 17.87
N THR A 244 -5.30 -8.19 18.97
CA THR A 244 -6.65 -8.59 19.35
C THR A 244 -7.40 -7.33 19.77
N MET A 245 -7.87 -6.57 18.77
CA MET A 245 -9.02 -5.70 18.96
C MET A 245 -10.04 -6.50 19.75
N SER A 246 -10.47 -5.95 20.88
CA SER A 246 -11.55 -6.55 21.66
C SER A 246 -12.69 -6.88 20.71
N TYR A 247 -13.42 -7.97 20.97
CA TYR A 247 -14.60 -8.32 20.17
C TYR A 247 -15.55 -7.12 19.99
N ALA A 248 -15.61 -6.23 20.99
CA ALA A 248 -16.35 -4.98 20.94
C ALA A 248 -15.82 -3.98 19.90
N GLU A 249 -14.50 -3.84 19.76
CA GLU A 249 -13.87 -2.95 18.78
C GLU A 249 -14.03 -3.51 17.36
N LYS A 250 -13.88 -4.83 17.18
CA LYS A 250 -14.08 -5.46 15.86
C LYS A 250 -15.53 -5.31 15.41
N LYS A 251 -16.47 -5.51 16.34
CA LYS A 251 -17.89 -5.34 16.07
C LYS A 251 -18.24 -3.88 15.77
N LYS A 252 -17.65 -2.92 16.49
CA LYS A 252 -17.86 -1.49 16.26
C LYS A 252 -17.31 -1.05 14.91
N GLN A 253 -16.10 -1.46 14.55
CA GLN A 253 -15.53 -1.15 13.24
C GLN A 253 -16.33 -1.79 12.11
N ALA A 254 -16.72 -3.07 12.24
CA ALA A 254 -17.54 -3.74 11.23
C ALA A 254 -18.91 -3.08 11.07
N GLN A 255 -19.47 -2.55 12.16
CA GLN A 255 -20.74 -1.83 12.13
C GLN A 255 -20.59 -0.44 11.50
N GLU A 256 -19.52 0.31 11.81
CA GLU A 256 -19.20 1.59 11.16
C GLU A 256 -18.93 1.40 9.66
N GLU A 257 -18.21 0.34 9.27
CA GLU A 257 -17.96 -0.01 7.86
C GLU A 257 -19.26 -0.40 7.14
N ALA A 258 -20.14 -1.18 7.78
CA ALA A 258 -21.44 -1.54 7.22
C ALA A 258 -22.39 -0.33 7.10
N GLU A 259 -22.37 0.59 8.07
CA GLU A 259 -23.13 1.84 8.02
C GLU A 259 -22.61 2.76 6.91
N ASP A 260 -21.29 2.91 6.77
CA ASP A 260 -20.67 3.66 5.68
C ASP A 260 -20.96 3.00 4.30
N GLU A 261 -20.98 1.67 4.20
CA GLU A 261 -21.38 0.96 2.97
C GLU A 261 -22.85 1.19 2.63
N LEU A 262 -23.75 1.18 3.62
CA LEU A 262 -25.17 1.43 3.43
C LEU A 262 -25.41 2.88 2.95
N LEU A 263 -24.65 3.85 3.48
CA LEU A 263 -24.71 5.24 3.06
C LEU A 263 -24.23 5.43 1.61
N VAL A 264 -23.18 4.73 1.19
CA VAL A 264 -22.71 4.75 -0.21
C VAL A 264 -23.75 4.12 -1.15
N GLY A 265 -24.50 3.11 -0.70
CA GLY A 265 -25.56 2.46 -1.50
C GLY A 265 -26.84 3.30 -1.69
N LEU A 266 -27.04 4.34 -0.89
CA LEU A 266 -28.25 5.19 -0.96
C LEU A 266 -28.18 6.31 -2.00
N ASP A 267 -26.97 6.69 -2.45
CA ASP A 267 -26.81 7.88 -3.29
C ASP A 267 -26.99 7.63 -4.81
N ASP A 268 -26.92 6.39 -5.33
CA ASP A 268 -26.90 6.19 -6.79
C ASP A 268 -27.77 5.06 -7.40
N THR A 269 -28.36 4.11 -6.66
CA THR A 269 -29.35 3.17 -7.24
C THR A 269 -30.36 2.63 -6.22
N PRO A 270 -31.69 2.73 -6.46
CA PRO A 270 -32.73 2.19 -5.57
C PRO A 270 -32.86 0.65 -5.60
N ASP A 271 -31.98 -0.05 -6.30
CA ASP A 271 -32.02 -1.50 -6.48
C ASP A 271 -31.05 -2.22 -5.53
N TYR A 272 -31.49 -3.36 -5.01
CA TYR A 272 -30.70 -4.27 -4.18
C TYR A 272 -29.31 -4.53 -4.78
N THR A 273 -28.25 -4.11 -4.07
CA THR A 273 -26.86 -4.41 -4.43
C THR A 273 -26.37 -5.58 -3.55
N PRO A 274 -25.97 -6.71 -4.14
CA PRO A 274 -25.45 -7.84 -3.38
C PRO A 274 -24.10 -7.49 -2.75
N ALA A 275 -23.93 -7.86 -1.47
CA ALA A 275 -22.68 -7.68 -0.74
C ALA A 275 -21.55 -8.51 -1.38
N PHE A 276 -20.31 -7.99 -1.33
CA PHE A 276 -19.15 -8.71 -1.85
C PHE A 276 -18.90 -10.00 -1.06
N SER A 277 -18.62 -11.09 -1.78
CA SER A 277 -18.26 -12.39 -1.20
C SER A 277 -17.02 -12.95 -1.89
N CYS A 278 -16.01 -13.29 -1.09
CA CYS A 278 -14.73 -13.76 -1.59
C CYS A 278 -14.75 -15.28 -1.82
N LEU A 279 -14.31 -15.71 -3.01
CA LEU A 279 -14.14 -17.11 -3.36
C LEU A 279 -12.98 -17.73 -2.57
N ALA A 280 -13.27 -18.73 -1.75
CA ALA A 280 -12.29 -19.36 -0.85
C ALA A 280 -11.04 -19.90 -1.58
N PHE A 281 -11.22 -20.51 -2.74
CA PHE A 281 -10.13 -21.11 -3.53
C PHE A 281 -9.44 -20.14 -4.48
N ALA A 282 -9.99 -18.95 -4.64
CA ALA A 282 -9.42 -17.94 -5.51
C ALA A 282 -8.76 -16.83 -4.70
N LYS A 283 -8.49 -16.93 -3.40
CA LYS A 283 -7.87 -15.82 -2.64
C LYS A 283 -6.51 -15.42 -3.20
N LYS A 284 -6.24 -14.11 -3.32
CA LYS A 284 -4.93 -13.60 -3.73
C LYS A 284 -3.93 -13.87 -2.61
N PRO A 285 -2.82 -14.59 -2.86
CA PRO A 285 -1.78 -14.73 -1.85
C PRO A 285 -1.11 -13.38 -1.59
N HIS A 286 -0.72 -13.11 -0.35
CA HIS A 286 0.12 -11.96 -0.06
C HIS A 286 1.51 -12.20 -0.65
N ILE A 287 1.96 -11.29 -1.52
CA ILE A 287 3.25 -11.40 -2.21
C ILE A 287 4.27 -10.51 -1.49
N ASP A 288 5.24 -11.12 -0.83
CA ASP A 288 6.38 -10.41 -0.26
C ASP A 288 7.43 -10.14 -1.35
N ILE A 289 7.50 -8.88 -1.79
CA ILE A 289 8.45 -8.40 -2.81
C ILE A 289 9.92 -8.56 -2.40
N PHE A 290 10.20 -8.83 -1.12
CA PHE A 290 11.56 -9.00 -0.57
C PHE A 290 11.88 -10.43 -0.13
N SER A 291 10.97 -11.38 -0.35
CA SER A 291 11.13 -12.76 0.15
C SER A 291 12.48 -13.38 -0.23
N THR A 292 13.05 -13.03 -1.38
CA THR A 292 14.37 -13.52 -1.84
C THR A 292 15.55 -12.62 -1.47
N SER A 293 15.36 -11.31 -1.34
CA SER A 293 16.45 -10.34 -1.12
C SER A 293 16.70 -10.04 0.36
N ILE A 294 15.62 -9.91 1.15
CA ILE A 294 15.68 -9.54 2.57
C ILE A 294 14.81 -10.53 3.36
N PRO A 295 15.37 -11.63 3.86
CA PRO A 295 14.59 -12.63 4.61
C PRO A 295 14.09 -12.08 5.95
N ASP A 296 14.91 -11.30 6.66
CA ASP A 296 14.57 -10.71 7.96
C ASP A 296 14.80 -9.19 7.97
N ALA A 297 13.73 -8.44 8.22
CA ALA A 297 13.75 -6.98 8.30
C ALA A 297 14.56 -6.46 9.50
N ARG A 298 14.65 -7.21 10.61
CA ARG A 298 15.46 -6.83 11.78
C ARG A 298 16.94 -6.86 11.45
N CYS A 299 17.37 -7.95 10.79
CA CYS A 299 18.74 -8.07 10.29
C CYS A 299 19.07 -6.99 9.26
N HIS A 300 18.10 -6.61 8.43
CA HIS A 300 18.27 -5.51 7.47
C HIS A 300 18.52 -4.16 8.16
N LEU A 301 17.71 -3.80 9.17
CA LEU A 301 17.93 -2.60 9.98
C LEU A 301 19.34 -2.59 10.59
N ALA A 302 19.78 -3.70 11.19
CA ALA A 302 21.10 -3.77 11.82
C ALA A 302 22.25 -3.50 10.82
N LYS A 303 22.15 -4.05 9.60
CA LYS A 303 23.14 -3.82 8.54
C LYS A 303 23.13 -2.36 8.06
N CYS A 304 21.94 -1.77 7.85
CA CYS A 304 21.83 -0.36 7.46
C CYS A 304 22.41 0.58 8.54
N LEU A 305 22.09 0.33 9.81
CA LEU A 305 22.63 1.10 10.93
C LEU A 305 24.17 0.97 11.04
N GLN A 306 24.74 -0.20 10.76
CA GLN A 306 26.19 -0.36 10.73
C GLN A 306 26.83 0.48 9.63
N THR A 307 26.30 0.42 8.42
CA THR A 307 26.80 1.25 7.30
C THR A 307 26.70 2.74 7.63
N LEU A 308 25.57 3.16 8.23
CA LEU A 308 25.34 4.54 8.64
C LEU A 308 26.31 5.01 9.73
N THR A 309 26.50 4.21 10.78
CA THR A 309 27.42 4.53 11.89
C THR A 309 28.89 4.49 11.47
N ALA A 310 29.25 3.60 10.54
CA ALA A 310 30.60 3.58 9.94
C ALA A 310 30.86 4.84 9.10
N SER A 311 29.84 5.33 8.39
CA SER A 311 29.94 6.53 7.55
C SER A 311 29.94 7.83 8.37
N HIS A 312 29.28 7.83 9.54
CA HIS A 312 29.21 8.98 10.45
C HIS A 312 29.53 8.55 11.90
N PRO A 313 30.83 8.37 12.22
CA PRO A 313 31.24 7.91 13.53
C PRO A 313 30.75 8.84 14.65
N ASN A 314 30.37 8.24 15.78
CA ASN A 314 29.92 8.89 17.03
C ASN A 314 28.59 9.66 16.98
N GLN A 315 28.15 10.20 15.83
CA GLN A 315 26.91 11.00 15.76
C GLN A 315 25.67 10.16 16.12
N PHE A 316 25.45 9.08 15.39
CA PHE A 316 24.28 8.21 15.59
C PHE A 316 24.41 7.35 16.86
N LEU A 317 25.63 6.90 17.18
CA LEU A 317 25.87 6.09 18.39
C LEU A 317 25.59 6.88 19.66
N ASN A 318 26.02 8.13 19.74
CA ASN A 318 25.72 8.98 20.88
C ASN A 318 24.23 9.28 20.96
N LEU A 319 23.58 9.61 19.83
CA LEU A 319 22.14 9.85 19.78
C LEU A 319 21.32 8.64 20.27
N MET A 320 21.70 7.43 19.85
CA MET A 320 21.07 6.20 20.31
C MET A 320 21.30 5.98 21.80
N LYS A 321 22.53 6.15 22.30
CA LYS A 321 22.86 5.95 23.72
C LYS A 321 22.17 6.96 24.65
N THR A 322 21.99 8.21 24.22
CA THR A 322 21.35 9.25 25.05
C THR A 322 19.83 9.27 24.91
N GLY A 323 19.31 8.88 23.75
CA GLY A 323 17.89 9.05 23.39
C GLY A 323 17.02 7.80 23.47
N LEU A 324 17.60 6.59 23.46
CA LEU A 324 16.83 5.35 23.55
C LEU A 324 16.76 4.83 24.99
N SER A 325 15.66 4.13 25.30
CA SER A 325 15.54 3.38 26.55
C SER A 325 16.49 2.18 26.55
N THR A 326 16.82 1.69 27.76
CA THR A 326 17.66 0.51 27.94
C THR A 326 17.09 -0.74 27.24
N GLU A 327 15.77 -0.87 27.24
CA GLU A 327 15.05 -1.91 26.50
C GLU A 327 15.31 -1.82 24.99
N HIS A 328 15.05 -0.67 24.37
CA HIS A 328 15.27 -0.46 22.93
C HIS A 328 16.73 -0.71 22.51
N LEU A 329 17.70 -0.31 23.34
CA LEU A 329 19.11 -0.61 23.10
C LEU A 329 19.41 -2.12 23.12
N SER A 330 18.77 -2.87 24.02
CA SER A 330 18.91 -4.33 24.07
C SER A 330 18.32 -5.02 22.83
N HIS A 331 17.21 -4.51 22.29
CA HIS A 331 16.62 -5.01 21.04
C HIS A 331 17.58 -4.79 19.86
N ILE A 332 18.15 -3.59 19.74
CA ILE A 332 19.14 -3.29 18.69
C ILE A 332 20.35 -4.24 18.81
N GLN A 333 20.89 -4.44 20.02
CA GLN A 333 22.00 -5.37 20.24
C GLN A 333 21.66 -6.81 19.81
N LYS A 334 20.43 -7.27 20.11
CA LYS A 334 19.92 -8.57 19.64
C LYS A 334 19.82 -8.64 18.13
N TYR A 335 19.39 -7.58 17.45
CA TYR A 335 19.32 -7.57 15.98
C TYR A 335 20.71 -7.56 15.35
N CYS A 336 21.65 -6.84 15.94
CA CYS A 336 23.05 -6.84 15.55
C CYS A 336 23.69 -8.22 15.69
N SER A 337 23.44 -8.92 16.81
CA SER A 337 23.96 -10.29 16.99
C SER A 337 23.34 -11.27 15.99
N LEU A 338 22.04 -11.19 15.72
CA LEU A 338 21.38 -11.99 14.67
C LEU A 338 21.95 -11.73 13.28
N ALA A 339 22.32 -10.49 12.98
CA ALA A 339 22.90 -10.11 11.70
C ALA A 339 24.43 -10.39 11.60
N ASN A 340 25.08 -10.83 12.68
CA ASN A 340 26.54 -10.90 12.84
C ASN A 340 27.24 -9.57 12.57
N VAL A 341 26.67 -8.49 13.11
CA VAL A 341 27.10 -7.10 12.92
C VAL A 341 27.40 -6.46 14.27
N THR A 342 28.40 -5.58 14.33
CA THR A 342 28.73 -4.80 15.52
C THR A 342 28.61 -3.30 15.24
N LEU A 343 27.75 -2.64 16.02
CA LEU A 343 27.70 -1.18 16.15
C LEU A 343 28.74 -0.82 17.23
N ILE A 344 29.87 -0.23 16.84
CA ILE A 344 31.01 0.05 17.73
C ILE A 344 30.62 1.01 18.87
#